data_AF-E6VN37-F1
#
_entry.id   AF-E6VN37-F1
#
_cell.length_a   1.000
_cell.length_b   1.000
_cell.length_c   1.000
_cell.angle_alpha   90.00
_cell.angle_beta   90.00
_cell.angle_gamma   90.00
#
_symmetry.space_group_name_H-M   'P 1'
#
loop_
_entity.id
_entity.type
_entity.pdbx_description
1 polymer ?
#
loop_
_entity_poly.entity_id
_entity_poly.type
_entity_poly.pdbx_seq_one_letter_code
_entity_poly.pdbx_strand_id
1 'polypeptide(L)'
;MTNVHIDLLGPTGMTEARTAAISAYGWFTHARTSDQFATIQTDGLKPTWPQSHITPQEVIDAIGDDGKNIICLSSYPKKTPLLLNKGGKSAFKLAVHANKLPARVGVDWSFGGTWDLTISNHRHMNGAPLGQVFLSVLRSREVIISYDAIPAADLKVCTEALRDKPPSDWPDLVDTDFTHVAIFGPDDFGNIAL
;
A
#
# COMPACT_ATOMS: atom_id res chain seq x y z
N MET A 1 8.13 -24.09 15.58
CA MET A 1 8.53 -22.98 14.70
C MET A 1 7.47 -21.92 14.84
N THR A 2 7.85 -20.71 15.25
CA THR A 2 6.95 -19.56 15.33
C THR A 2 6.42 -19.24 13.93
N ASN A 3 5.14 -18.89 13.84
CA ASN A 3 4.52 -18.54 12.57
C ASN A 3 4.92 -17.10 12.24
N VAL A 4 5.84 -16.92 11.27
CA VAL A 4 6.37 -15.59 10.90
C VAL A 4 5.28 -14.58 10.55
N HIS A 5 4.12 -15.05 10.05
CA HIS A 5 2.98 -14.19 9.80
C HIS A 5 2.43 -13.59 11.09
N ILE A 6 2.22 -14.41 12.11
CA ILE A 6 1.76 -13.95 13.43
C ILE A 6 2.79 -12.98 14.02
N ASP A 7 4.07 -13.29 13.90
CA ASP A 7 5.15 -12.44 14.40
C ASP A 7 5.16 -11.06 13.70
N LEU A 8 4.99 -11.03 12.38
CA LEU A 8 4.89 -9.79 11.60
C LEU A 8 3.62 -8.99 11.86
N LEU A 9 2.51 -9.67 12.18
CA LEU A 9 1.23 -9.03 12.51
C LEU A 9 1.19 -8.51 13.96
N GLY A 10 2.13 -8.91 14.81
CA GLY A 10 2.26 -8.38 16.17
C GLY A 10 2.75 -6.92 16.20
N PRO A 11 2.55 -6.19 17.32
CA PRO A 11 2.96 -4.78 17.44
C PRO A 11 4.45 -4.55 17.13
N THR A 12 5.33 -5.44 17.59
CA THR A 12 6.77 -5.39 17.31
C THR A 12 7.05 -5.61 15.83
N GLY A 13 6.43 -6.63 15.22
CA GLY A 13 6.60 -6.95 13.80
C GLY A 13 6.17 -5.81 12.89
N MET A 14 5.00 -5.21 13.15
CA MET A 14 4.52 -4.04 12.38
C MET A 14 5.42 -2.82 12.56
N THR A 15 5.95 -2.59 13.76
CA THR A 15 6.91 -1.50 14.02
C THR A 15 8.20 -1.70 13.23
N GLU A 16 8.74 -2.92 13.21
CA GLU A 16 9.92 -3.26 12.43
C GLU A 16 9.66 -3.15 10.93
N ALA A 17 8.51 -3.65 10.44
CA ALA A 17 8.09 -3.55 9.05
C ALA A 17 7.99 -2.09 8.59
N ARG A 18 7.32 -1.25 9.40
CA ARG A 18 7.21 0.19 9.15
C ARG A 18 8.58 0.87 9.09
N THR A 19 9.43 0.57 10.06
CA THR A 19 10.79 1.15 10.13
C THR A 19 11.62 0.75 8.92
N ALA A 20 11.54 -0.52 8.52
CA ALA A 20 12.23 -1.02 7.34
C ALA A 20 11.70 -0.38 6.05
N ALA A 21 10.39 -0.21 5.92
CA ALA A 21 9.77 0.50 4.79
C ALA A 21 10.25 1.96 4.68
N ILE A 22 10.23 2.69 5.80
CA ILE A 22 10.70 4.09 5.88
C ILE A 22 12.18 4.22 5.51
N SER A 23 13.00 3.26 5.95
CA SER A 23 14.44 3.30 5.69
C SER A 23 14.77 2.97 4.24
N ALA A 24 13.91 2.22 3.55
CA ALA A 24 14.17 1.74 2.19
C ALA A 24 13.54 2.60 1.09
N TYR A 25 12.42 3.27 1.39
CA TYR A 25 11.64 4.01 0.40
C TYR A 25 11.26 5.40 0.92
N GLY A 26 11.29 6.41 0.05
CA GLY A 26 10.84 7.76 0.40
C GLY A 26 9.32 7.96 0.23
N TRP A 27 8.72 7.26 -0.73
CA TRP A 27 7.33 7.47 -1.12
C TRP A 27 6.61 6.16 -1.45
N PHE A 28 5.34 6.13 -1.12
CA PHE A 28 4.41 5.09 -1.54
C PHE A 28 3.25 5.72 -2.31
N THR A 29 2.73 4.98 -3.27
CA THR A 29 1.69 5.44 -4.19
C THR A 29 0.46 4.57 -4.10
N HIS A 30 -0.68 5.15 -4.42
CA HIS A 30 -1.97 4.49 -4.42
C HIS A 30 -2.83 5.00 -5.58
N ALA A 31 -3.74 4.17 -6.08
CA ALA A 31 -4.65 4.55 -7.15
C ALA A 31 -6.10 4.40 -6.68
N ARG A 32 -6.94 5.38 -7.00
CA ARG A 32 -8.39 5.36 -6.73
C ARG A 32 -9.17 5.85 -7.94
N THR A 33 -10.42 5.42 -8.04
CA THR A 33 -11.32 5.85 -9.12
C THR A 33 -11.70 7.32 -8.92
N SER A 34 -11.84 8.07 -10.02
CA SER A 34 -12.08 9.51 -9.97
C SER A 34 -13.33 9.93 -9.19
N ASP A 35 -14.37 9.08 -9.16
CA ASP A 35 -15.59 9.27 -8.37
C ASP A 35 -15.36 9.32 -6.85
N GLN A 36 -14.19 8.89 -6.37
CA GLN A 36 -13.83 8.94 -4.95
C GLN A 36 -13.01 10.18 -4.55
N PHE A 37 -12.64 11.05 -5.49
CA PHE A 37 -11.73 12.17 -5.22
C PHE A 37 -12.24 13.06 -4.08
N ALA A 38 -13.47 13.57 -4.17
CA ALA A 38 -14.03 14.49 -3.17
C ALA A 38 -14.12 13.85 -1.77
N THR A 39 -14.49 12.57 -1.71
CA THR A 39 -14.54 11.82 -0.45
C THR A 39 -13.15 11.68 0.15
N ILE A 40 -12.14 11.31 -0.64
CA ILE A 40 -10.76 11.12 -0.15
C ILE A 40 -10.12 12.45 0.22
N GLN A 41 -10.44 13.53 -0.50
CA GLN A 41 -9.99 14.88 -0.17
C GLN A 41 -10.49 15.34 1.20
N THR A 42 -11.67 14.88 1.62
CA THR A 42 -12.25 15.24 2.93
C THR A 42 -11.86 14.26 4.03
N ASP A 43 -11.99 12.95 3.76
CA ASP A 43 -11.92 11.89 4.75
C ASP A 43 -10.54 11.21 4.82
N GLY A 44 -9.68 11.44 3.82
CA GLY A 44 -8.46 10.67 3.60
C GLY A 44 -8.71 9.30 2.96
N LEU A 45 -7.63 8.52 2.83
CA LEU A 45 -7.71 7.15 2.33
C LEU A 45 -8.12 6.21 3.45
N LYS A 46 -9.22 5.49 3.26
CA LYS A 46 -9.73 4.49 4.20
C LYS A 46 -9.41 3.07 3.70
N PRO A 47 -9.11 2.12 4.62
CA PRO A 47 -9.01 0.71 4.28
C PRO A 47 -10.32 0.18 3.72
N THR A 48 -10.23 -0.71 2.72
CA THR A 48 -11.39 -1.32 2.04
C THR A 48 -11.14 -2.80 1.81
N TRP A 49 -12.18 -3.62 1.74
CA TRP A 49 -12.05 -5.02 1.38
C TRP A 49 -11.56 -5.14 -0.07
N PRO A 50 -10.39 -5.77 -0.34
CA PRO A 50 -9.87 -5.95 -1.69
C PRO A 50 -10.71 -6.86 -2.61
N GLN A 51 -11.76 -7.55 -2.14
CA GLN A 51 -12.63 -8.48 -2.91
C GLN A 51 -11.94 -9.62 -3.68
N SER A 52 -10.61 -9.63 -3.80
CA SER A 52 -9.81 -10.55 -4.60
C SER A 52 -9.40 -11.80 -3.84
N HIS A 53 -9.31 -11.73 -2.50
CA HIS A 53 -8.84 -12.82 -1.66
C HIS A 53 -9.59 -12.89 -0.34
N ILE A 54 -9.64 -14.10 0.20
CA ILE A 54 -10.12 -14.38 1.56
C ILE A 54 -9.03 -13.92 2.52
N THR A 55 -9.40 -13.11 3.51
CA THR A 55 -8.49 -12.69 4.58
C THR A 55 -8.00 -13.91 5.36
N PRO A 56 -6.67 -14.09 5.53
CA PRO A 56 -6.14 -15.15 6.37
C PRO A 56 -6.66 -15.05 7.81
N GLN A 57 -6.99 -16.17 8.43
CA GLN A 57 -7.53 -16.17 9.79
C GLN A 57 -6.56 -15.54 10.79
N GLU A 58 -5.25 -15.72 10.60
CA GLU A 58 -4.22 -15.13 11.45
C GLU A 58 -4.23 -13.59 11.41
N VAL A 59 -4.66 -12.98 10.30
CA VAL A 59 -4.83 -11.52 10.20
C VAL A 59 -6.01 -11.07 11.06
N ILE A 60 -7.11 -11.80 11.02
CA ILE A 60 -8.31 -11.51 11.83
C ILE A 60 -7.99 -11.72 13.32
N ASP A 61 -7.27 -12.79 13.65
CA ASP A 61 -6.90 -13.10 15.03
C ASP A 61 -5.96 -12.03 15.62
N ALA A 62 -5.06 -11.48 14.81
CA ALA A 62 -4.08 -10.48 15.26
C ALA A 62 -4.62 -9.04 15.25
N ILE A 63 -5.45 -8.67 14.28
CA ILE A 63 -5.86 -7.28 14.01
C ILE A 63 -7.35 -7.04 14.31
N GLY A 64 -8.12 -8.11 14.49
CA GLY A 64 -9.57 -8.09 14.60
C GLY A 64 -10.25 -8.03 13.23
N ASP A 65 -11.56 -7.81 13.24
CA ASP A 65 -12.38 -7.74 12.02
C ASP A 65 -11.94 -6.63 11.05
N ASP A 66 -11.30 -5.57 11.55
CA ASP A 66 -10.71 -4.51 10.73
C ASP A 66 -9.61 -5.03 9.79
N GLY A 67 -8.94 -6.14 10.15
CA GLY A 67 -7.91 -6.78 9.33
C GLY A 67 -8.39 -7.28 7.97
N LYS A 68 -9.71 -7.32 7.74
CA LYS A 68 -10.32 -7.63 6.44
C LYS A 68 -10.20 -6.49 5.42
N ASN A 69 -9.99 -5.27 5.90
CA ASN A 69 -9.91 -4.07 5.08
C ASN A 69 -8.47 -3.55 5.05
N ILE A 70 -8.01 -3.14 3.87
CA ILE A 70 -6.64 -2.68 3.67
C ILE A 70 -6.57 -1.50 2.69
N ILE A 71 -5.48 -0.75 2.78
CA ILE A 71 -5.00 0.15 1.74
C ILE A 71 -3.75 -0.48 1.15
N CYS A 72 -3.80 -0.88 -0.13
CA CYS A 72 -2.62 -1.37 -0.84
C CYS A 72 -1.77 -0.20 -1.34
N LEU A 73 -0.50 -0.15 -0.96
CA LEU A 73 0.42 0.94 -1.29
C LEU A 73 1.62 0.39 -2.04
N SER A 74 1.98 1.01 -3.15
CA SER A 74 3.09 0.58 -4.00
C SER A 74 4.31 1.47 -3.82
N SER A 75 5.49 0.89 -3.67
CA SER A 75 6.72 1.65 -3.50
C SER A 75 7.08 2.44 -4.78
N TYR A 76 7.33 3.74 -4.67
CA TYR A 76 7.86 4.56 -5.78
C TYR A 76 9.38 4.32 -5.98
N PRO A 77 9.94 4.28 -7.21
CA PRO A 77 9.39 4.72 -8.51
C PRO A 77 8.65 3.65 -9.31
N LYS A 78 8.30 2.52 -8.70
CA LYS A 78 7.71 1.40 -9.44
C LYS A 78 6.26 1.70 -9.79
N LYS A 79 5.78 1.07 -10.87
CA LYS A 79 4.41 1.27 -11.33
C LYS A 79 3.47 0.90 -10.19
N THR A 80 2.52 1.76 -9.87
CA THR A 80 1.40 1.44 -8.97
C THR A 80 0.56 0.35 -9.64
N PRO A 81 0.56 -0.90 -9.15
CA PRO A 81 -0.43 -1.88 -9.54
C PRO A 81 -1.87 -1.37 -9.33
N LEU A 82 -2.72 -1.52 -10.35
CA LEU A 82 -4.16 -1.49 -10.15
C LEU A 82 -4.60 -2.85 -9.62
N LEU A 83 -4.59 -2.99 -8.30
CA LEU A 83 -5.46 -3.99 -7.68
C LEU A 83 -6.89 -3.47 -7.85
N LEU A 84 -7.64 -4.07 -8.77
CA LEU A 84 -9.09 -3.91 -8.94
C LEU A 84 -9.50 -2.66 -9.73
N ASN A 85 -9.35 -2.73 -11.06
CA ASN A 85 -10.33 -2.08 -11.91
C ASN A 85 -10.88 -3.08 -12.93
N LYS A 86 -11.75 -3.98 -12.44
CA LYS A 86 -12.61 -4.84 -13.27
C LYS A 86 -13.68 -4.05 -14.07
N GLY A 87 -13.49 -2.74 -14.29
CA GLY A 87 -14.53 -1.87 -14.85
C GLY A 87 -14.05 -0.77 -15.79
N GLY A 88 -12.76 -0.72 -16.17
CA GLY A 88 -12.26 0.28 -17.13
C GLY A 88 -12.39 1.74 -16.67
N LYS A 89 -12.58 1.98 -15.37
CA LYS A 89 -12.78 3.33 -14.83
C LYS A 89 -11.47 4.11 -14.81
N SER A 90 -11.54 5.37 -15.21
CA SER A 90 -10.53 6.39 -14.98
C SER A 90 -10.13 6.47 -13.51
N ALA A 91 -8.82 6.50 -13.25
CA ALA A 91 -8.26 6.56 -11.91
C ALA A 91 -7.31 7.75 -11.76
N PHE A 92 -7.10 8.19 -10.53
CA PHE A 92 -6.07 9.18 -10.19
C PHE A 92 -5.05 8.56 -9.22
N LYS A 93 -3.86 9.15 -9.16
CA LYS A 93 -2.76 8.69 -8.33
C LYS A 93 -2.57 9.59 -7.11
N LEU A 94 -2.45 8.94 -5.96
CA LEU A 94 -2.11 9.52 -4.68
C LEU A 94 -0.72 9.07 -4.28
N ALA A 95 -0.06 9.87 -3.44
CA ALA A 95 1.18 9.49 -2.80
C ALA A 95 1.18 9.89 -1.32
N VAL A 96 1.89 9.09 -0.53
CA VAL A 96 2.15 9.33 0.89
C VAL A 96 3.65 9.21 1.12
N HIS A 97 4.21 10.17 1.86
CA HIS A 97 5.62 10.08 2.23
C HIS A 97 5.81 8.94 3.21
N ALA A 98 6.91 8.21 3.12
CA ALA A 98 7.10 7.00 3.92
C ALA A 98 7.04 7.25 5.43
N ASN A 99 7.57 8.39 5.90
CA ASN A 99 7.48 8.77 7.32
C ASN A 99 6.04 9.00 7.83
N LYS A 100 5.07 9.18 6.93
CA LYS A 100 3.63 9.30 7.20
C LYS A 100 2.87 7.98 7.05
N LEU A 101 3.56 6.86 6.81
CA LEU A 101 2.91 5.55 6.86
C LEU A 101 2.27 5.33 8.24
N PRO A 102 1.06 4.75 8.30
CA PRO A 102 0.42 4.45 9.56
C PRO A 102 1.17 3.41 10.40
N ALA A 103 0.68 3.17 11.63
CA ALA A 103 1.34 2.25 12.56
C ALA A 103 1.17 0.78 12.13
N ARG A 104 -0.04 0.39 11.70
CA ARG A 104 -0.34 -0.98 11.30
C ARG A 104 -0.10 -1.16 9.81
N VAL A 105 1.15 -1.49 9.46
CA VAL A 105 1.56 -1.86 8.10
C VAL A 105 2.04 -3.30 8.05
N GLY A 106 1.85 -3.95 6.90
CA GLY A 106 2.18 -5.36 6.73
C GLY A 106 2.40 -5.78 5.29
N VAL A 107 2.70 -7.07 5.12
CA VAL A 107 2.82 -7.72 3.83
C VAL A 107 1.44 -7.82 3.18
N ASP A 108 1.34 -7.54 1.89
CA ASP A 108 0.07 -7.63 1.15
C ASP A 108 -0.39 -9.09 0.98
N TRP A 109 -1.19 -9.59 1.92
CA TRP A 109 -1.84 -10.90 1.83
C TRP A 109 -2.90 -10.97 0.73
N SER A 110 -3.39 -9.83 0.25
CA SER A 110 -4.42 -9.77 -0.79
C SER A 110 -3.88 -9.94 -2.21
N PHE A 111 -2.57 -10.13 -2.33
CA PHE A 111 -1.92 -10.42 -3.60
C PHE A 111 -1.26 -11.81 -3.56
N GLY A 112 -1.67 -12.66 -4.51
CA GLY A 112 -1.29 -14.08 -4.57
C GLY A 112 0.21 -14.33 -4.42
N GLY A 113 0.57 -15.24 -3.51
CA GLY A 113 1.95 -15.69 -3.29
C GLY A 113 2.87 -14.70 -2.57
N THR A 114 2.38 -13.53 -2.14
CA THR A 114 3.16 -12.60 -1.28
C THR A 114 3.25 -13.14 0.15
N TRP A 115 2.17 -13.75 0.63
CA TRP A 115 2.12 -14.41 1.93
C TRP A 115 3.12 -15.57 2.00
N ASP A 116 3.07 -16.52 1.07
CA ASP A 116 4.00 -17.65 1.03
C ASP A 116 5.47 -17.24 0.88
N LEU A 117 5.73 -16.15 0.15
CA LEU A 117 7.08 -15.60 0.01
C LEU A 117 7.67 -15.17 1.35
N THR A 118 6.83 -14.71 2.29
CA THR A 118 7.25 -14.38 3.66
C THR A 118 7.79 -15.60 4.39
N ILE A 119 7.08 -16.74 4.29
CA ILE A 119 7.52 -18.02 4.87
C ILE A 119 8.84 -18.45 4.25
N SER A 120 8.94 -18.40 2.92
CA SER A 120 10.14 -18.78 2.18
C SER A 120 11.35 -17.93 2.60
N ASN A 121 11.19 -16.61 2.63
CA ASN A 121 12.24 -15.67 3.02
C ASN A 121 12.66 -15.86 4.47
N HIS A 122 11.73 -16.03 5.41
CA HIS A 122 12.06 -16.26 6.81
C HIS A 122 12.88 -17.54 7.02
N ARG A 123 12.54 -18.62 6.30
CA ARG A 123 13.30 -19.88 6.36
C ARG A 123 14.69 -19.74 5.76
N HIS A 124 14.81 -19.03 4.64
CA HIS A 124 16.10 -18.82 3.96
C HIS A 124 17.01 -17.88 4.75
N MET A 125 16.45 -16.83 5.34
CA MET A 125 17.15 -15.79 6.12
C MET A 125 17.22 -16.15 7.61
N ASN A 126 17.43 -17.43 7.93
CA ASN A 126 17.37 -17.96 9.29
C ASN A 126 18.04 -17.04 10.34
N GLY A 127 17.26 -16.53 11.30
CA GLY A 127 17.72 -15.62 12.37
C GLY A 127 17.73 -14.13 12.02
N ALA A 128 17.31 -13.73 10.82
CA ALA A 128 17.19 -12.32 10.46
C ALA A 128 16.04 -11.63 11.23
N PRO A 129 16.17 -10.32 11.54
CA PRO A 129 15.07 -9.53 12.10
C PRO A 129 13.82 -9.54 11.20
N LEU A 130 12.63 -9.43 11.79
CA LEU A 130 11.36 -9.47 11.05
C LEU A 130 11.29 -8.34 10.02
N GLY A 131 11.79 -7.15 10.37
CA GLY A 131 11.90 -6.03 9.43
C GLY A 131 12.72 -6.35 8.17
N GLN A 132 13.75 -7.20 8.26
CA GLN A 132 14.53 -7.62 7.09
C GLN A 132 13.77 -8.64 6.24
N VAL A 133 13.06 -9.57 6.86
CA VAL A 133 12.19 -10.54 6.16
C VAL A 133 11.09 -9.78 5.41
N PHE A 134 10.42 -8.85 6.09
CA PHE A 134 9.44 -7.95 5.49
C PHE A 134 10.03 -7.18 4.31
N LEU A 135 11.19 -6.54 4.51
CA LEU A 135 11.83 -5.74 3.46
C LEU A 135 12.22 -6.59 2.26
N SER A 136 12.62 -7.84 2.47
CA SER A 136 12.89 -8.79 1.38
C SER A 136 11.63 -9.03 0.54
N VAL A 137 10.50 -9.27 1.19
CA VAL A 137 9.20 -9.45 0.49
C VAL A 137 8.79 -8.16 -0.23
N LEU A 138 8.92 -7.01 0.42
CA LEU A 138 8.61 -5.71 -0.17
C LEU A 138 9.49 -5.41 -1.39
N ARG A 139 10.78 -5.75 -1.38
CA ARG A 139 11.64 -5.59 -2.57
C ARG A 139 11.22 -6.48 -3.73
N SER A 140 10.66 -7.66 -3.45
CA SER A 140 10.19 -8.57 -4.49
C SER A 140 8.81 -8.22 -5.04
N ARG A 141 7.91 -7.72 -4.19
CA ARG A 141 6.49 -7.49 -4.53
C ARG A 141 6.14 -6.03 -4.72
N GLU A 142 6.94 -5.14 -4.15
CA GLU A 142 6.84 -3.68 -4.28
C GLU A 142 5.50 -3.10 -3.79
N VAL A 143 4.80 -3.87 -2.95
CA VAL A 143 3.50 -3.52 -2.35
C VAL A 143 3.53 -3.82 -0.86
N ILE A 144 3.01 -2.88 -0.08
CA ILE A 144 2.67 -3.05 1.33
C ILE A 144 1.18 -2.81 1.50
N ILE A 145 0.66 -3.20 2.66
CA ILE A 145 -0.68 -2.82 3.08
C ILE A 145 -0.65 -1.97 4.34
N SER A 146 -1.62 -1.09 4.47
CA SER A 146 -1.98 -0.43 5.72
C SER A 146 -3.36 -0.90 6.16
N TYR A 147 -3.50 -1.17 7.45
CA TYR A 147 -4.79 -1.46 8.10
C TYR A 147 -5.43 -0.20 8.70
N ASP A 148 -4.70 0.90 8.72
CA ASP A 148 -5.14 2.20 9.22
C ASP A 148 -5.42 3.17 8.08
N ALA A 149 -6.30 4.12 8.32
CA ALA A 149 -6.55 5.23 7.41
C ALA A 149 -5.35 6.17 7.31
N ILE A 150 -5.21 6.82 6.15
CA ILE A 150 -4.22 7.87 5.91
C ILE A 150 -4.97 9.21 5.78
N PRO A 151 -4.71 10.18 6.66
CA PRO A 151 -5.37 11.49 6.62
C PRO A 151 -5.16 12.20 5.27
N ALA A 152 -6.17 12.95 4.81
CA ALA A 152 -6.08 13.73 3.57
C ALA A 152 -4.89 14.70 3.55
N ALA A 153 -4.55 15.29 4.70
CA ALA A 153 -3.43 16.21 4.86
C ALA A 153 -2.05 15.56 4.70
N ASP A 154 -1.95 14.23 4.75
CA ASP A 154 -0.70 13.49 4.52
C ASP A 154 -0.58 12.98 3.07
N LEU A 155 -1.57 13.27 2.22
CA LEU A 155 -1.65 12.80 0.84
C LEU A 155 -1.28 13.90 -0.15
N LYS A 156 -0.54 13.49 -1.17
CA LYS A 156 -0.25 14.28 -2.37
C LYS A 156 -0.97 13.66 -3.55
N VAL A 157 -1.28 14.46 -4.57
CA VAL A 157 -2.01 14.00 -5.76
C VAL A 157 -1.28 14.35 -7.03
N CYS A 158 -1.21 13.39 -7.95
CA CYS A 158 -0.61 13.65 -9.26
C CYS A 158 -1.52 14.55 -10.09
N THR A 159 -0.98 15.65 -10.61
CA THR A 159 -1.67 16.55 -11.54
C THR A 159 -1.20 16.34 -12.97
N GLU A 160 -2.00 16.78 -13.94
CA GLU A 160 -1.66 16.71 -15.38
C GLU A 160 -0.26 17.29 -15.69
N ALA A 161 0.08 18.44 -15.10
CA ALA A 161 1.37 19.11 -15.30
C ALA A 161 2.58 18.36 -14.69
N LEU A 162 2.35 17.37 -13.84
CA LEU A 162 3.37 16.70 -13.02
C LEU A 162 3.36 15.18 -13.20
N ARG A 163 2.75 14.67 -14.26
CA ARG A 163 2.66 13.22 -14.56
C ARG A 163 4.02 12.51 -14.54
N ASP A 164 5.05 13.15 -15.09
CA ASP A 164 6.41 12.60 -15.19
C ASP A 164 7.32 13.01 -14.02
N LYS A 165 6.76 13.66 -12.99
CA LYS A 165 7.51 14.16 -11.84
C LYS A 165 7.35 13.22 -10.65
N PRO A 166 8.36 13.13 -9.77
CA PRO A 166 8.26 12.35 -8.54
C PRO A 166 7.19 12.92 -7.58
N PRO A 167 6.65 12.10 -6.67
CA PRO A 167 5.68 12.54 -5.68
C PRO A 167 6.10 13.72 -4.79
N SER A 168 7.41 13.96 -4.63
CA SER A 168 7.92 15.14 -3.91
C SER A 168 7.44 16.46 -4.49
N ASP A 169 7.19 16.48 -5.81
CA ASP A 169 6.86 17.70 -6.55
C ASP A 169 5.35 17.90 -6.68
N TRP A 170 4.57 16.86 -6.37
CA TRP A 170 3.11 16.90 -6.48
C TRP A 170 2.53 17.90 -5.45
N PRO A 171 1.36 18.51 -5.70
CA PRO A 171 0.69 19.28 -4.68
C PRO A 171 0.06 18.38 -3.61
N ASP A 172 -0.25 18.97 -2.47
CA ASP A 172 -1.04 18.31 -1.42
C ASP A 172 -2.48 18.15 -1.89
N LEU A 173 -3.11 17.02 -1.53
CA LEU A 173 -4.45 16.66 -1.98
C LEU A 173 -5.50 17.71 -1.56
N VAL A 174 -5.39 18.21 -0.34
CA VAL A 174 -6.34 19.15 0.27
C VAL A 174 -6.38 20.51 -0.44
N ASP A 175 -5.30 20.87 -1.15
CA ASP A 175 -5.15 22.16 -1.84
C ASP A 175 -5.38 22.05 -3.36
N THR A 176 -5.76 20.87 -3.85
CA THR A 176 -5.85 20.59 -5.30
C THR A 176 -7.30 20.49 -5.77
N ASP A 177 -7.66 21.31 -6.76
CA ASP A 177 -8.93 21.17 -7.48
C ASP A 177 -8.91 19.94 -8.41
N PHE A 178 -10.01 19.20 -8.45
CA PHE A 178 -10.13 17.99 -9.26
C PHE A 178 -9.85 18.23 -10.76
N THR A 179 -10.13 19.42 -11.28
CA THR A 179 -9.88 19.79 -12.69
C THR A 179 -8.40 19.77 -13.09
N HIS A 180 -7.47 19.77 -12.12
CA HIS A 180 -6.03 19.68 -12.37
C HIS A 180 -5.47 18.26 -12.19
N VAL A 181 -6.26 17.33 -11.64
CA VAL A 181 -5.82 15.98 -11.30
C VAL A 181 -5.55 15.16 -12.55
N ALA A 182 -4.42 14.47 -12.58
CA ALA A 182 -4.09 13.56 -13.67
C ALA A 182 -5.02 12.35 -13.64
N ILE A 183 -5.70 12.12 -14.76
CA ILE A 183 -6.54 10.95 -14.96
C ILE A 183 -5.83 9.91 -15.82
N PHE A 184 -5.75 8.70 -15.29
CA PHE A 184 -5.06 7.57 -15.87
C PHE A 184 -6.08 6.53 -16.35
N GLY A 185 -5.85 6.02 -17.55
CA GLY A 185 -6.58 4.86 -18.09
C GLY A 185 -5.99 3.54 -17.58
N PRO A 186 -6.61 2.40 -17.90
CA PRO A 186 -6.12 1.08 -17.49
C PRO A 186 -4.67 0.80 -17.91
N ASP A 187 -4.25 1.28 -19.09
CA ASP A 187 -2.93 1.04 -19.67
C ASP A 187 -1.79 1.80 -18.98
N ASP A 188 -2.13 2.82 -18.18
CA ASP A 188 -1.16 3.66 -17.44
C ASP A 188 -0.66 3.00 -16.14
N PHE A 189 -1.18 1.82 -15.82
CA PHE A 189 -0.84 1.06 -14.63
C PHE A 189 -0.14 -0.24 -14.99
N GLY A 190 0.61 -0.80 -14.05
CA GLY A 190 1.20 -2.11 -14.25
C GLY A 190 0.10 -3.17 -14.32
N ASN A 191 0.07 -3.97 -15.40
CA ASN A 191 -0.66 -5.24 -15.38
C ASN A 191 -0.05 -6.11 -14.29
N ILE A 192 -0.81 -6.40 -13.26
CA ILE A 192 -0.51 -7.56 -12.43
C ILE A 192 -1.33 -8.71 -12.98
N ALA A 193 -0.65 -9.68 -13.57
CA ALA A 193 -1.26 -10.99 -13.77
C ALA A 193 -1.58 -11.54 -12.37
N LEU A 194 -2.87 -11.72 -12.09
CA LEU A 194 -3.36 -12.50 -10.95
C LEU A 194 -3.12 -13.99 -11.23
#